data_AF-A0A142WRX7-F1
#
_entry.id   AF-A0A142WRX7-F1
#
_cell.length_a   1.000
_cell.length_b   1.000
_cell.length_c   1.000
_cell.angle_alpha   90.00
_cell.angle_beta   90.00
_cell.angle_gamma   90.00
#
_symmetry.space_group_name_H-M   'P 1'
#
loop_
_entity.id
_entity.type
_entity.pdbx_description
1 polymer ?
#
loop_
_entity_poly.entity_id
_entity_poly.type
_entity_poly.pdbx_seq_one_letter_code
_entity_poly.pdbx_strand_id
1 'polypeptide(L)'
;MHVRCACPACEQPVLDHLPSEGGELRCAQCGWQRPVPKELIVDDAPVRCLVCDSPDLWRQKDFPQSVGVLCVAAGAILSSIAWYYHEPVWALGILMAFAAADMVLFVVMPDVLVCYRCRARHGGVKLTHEHETYDHETGERYRQEAIRMRQP
;
A
#
# COMPACT_ATOMS: atom_id res chain seq x y z
N MET A 1 1.55 -7.06 13.11
CA MET A 1 1.19 -6.35 11.86
C MET A 1 1.48 -4.85 11.98
N HIS A 2 1.50 -4.10 10.88
CA HIS A 2 1.60 -2.64 10.89
C HIS A 2 0.44 -2.02 10.11
N VAL A 3 -0.05 -0.88 10.58
CA VAL A 3 -1.20 -0.18 9.99
C VAL A 3 -0.76 1.23 9.60
N ARG A 4 -1.00 1.60 8.34
CA ARG A 4 -0.83 2.96 7.83
C ARG A 4 -2.19 3.50 7.45
N CYS A 5 -2.63 4.58 8.09
CA CYS A 5 -3.90 5.23 7.77
C CYS A 5 -3.81 6.75 7.90
N ALA A 6 -4.76 7.47 7.30
CA ALA A 6 -4.97 8.87 7.64
C ALA A 6 -5.89 8.94 8.86
N CYS A 7 -5.54 9.77 9.84
CA CYS A 7 -6.38 9.98 11.01
C CYS A 7 -7.75 10.54 10.58
N PRO A 8 -8.88 9.97 10.99
CA PRO A 8 -10.20 10.49 10.60
C PRO A 8 -10.54 11.86 11.22
N ALA A 9 -9.79 12.29 12.25
CA ALA A 9 -10.03 13.56 12.93
C ALA A 9 -9.16 14.72 12.41
N CYS A 10 -7.89 14.46 12.08
CA CYS A 10 -6.94 15.50 11.68
C CYS A 10 -6.23 15.23 10.34
N GLU A 11 -6.57 14.13 9.67
CA GLU A 11 -6.03 13.70 8.36
C GLU A 11 -4.50 13.43 8.33
N GLN A 12 -3.82 13.57 9.47
CA GLN A 12 -2.39 13.28 9.58
C GLN A 12 -2.12 11.77 9.42
N PRO A 13 -0.99 11.40 8.80
CA PRO A 13 -0.62 10.00 8.65
C PRO A 13 -0.33 9.38 10.02
N VAL A 14 -0.96 8.24 10.28
CA VAL A 14 -0.73 7.40 11.45
C VAL A 14 -0.07 6.11 10.95
N LEU A 15 1.09 5.81 11.51
CA LEU A 15 1.76 4.52 11.36
C LEU A 15 1.83 3.90 12.75
N ASP A 16 1.18 2.75 12.91
CA ASP A 16 1.13 2.04 14.18
C ASP A 16 1.47 0.55 14.00
N HIS A 17 2.04 -0.04 15.04
CA HIS A 17 2.38 -1.46 15.08
C HIS A 17 1.43 -2.16 16.05
N LEU A 18 0.51 -2.95 15.51
CA LEU A 18 -0.44 -3.71 16.31
C LEU A 18 0.02 -5.16 16.49
N PRO A 19 -0.03 -5.68 17.73
CA PRO A 19 0.11 -7.11 17.96
C PRO A 19 -1.15 -7.84 17.50
N SER A 20 -1.02 -9.15 17.25
CA SER A 20 -2.09 -10.02 16.76
C SER A 20 -3.19 -10.31 17.79
N GLU A 21 -2.96 -9.94 19.05
CA GLU A 21 -3.91 -10.08 20.16
C GLU A 21 -4.87 -8.89 20.33
N GLY A 22 -4.83 -7.93 19.40
CA GLY A 22 -5.57 -6.68 19.51
C GLY A 22 -4.77 -5.60 20.23
N GLY A 23 -5.27 -4.37 20.20
CA GLY A 23 -4.55 -3.22 20.75
C GLY A 23 -5.35 -1.94 20.60
N GLU A 24 -4.65 -0.82 20.50
CA GLU A 24 -5.27 0.49 20.34
C GLU A 24 -4.51 1.30 19.30
N LEU A 25 -5.23 1.81 18.29
CA LEU A 25 -4.68 2.74 17.32
C LEU A 25 -4.69 4.13 17.93
N ARG A 26 -3.53 4.81 17.94
CA ARG A 26 -3.43 6.16 18.48
C ARG A 26 -2.81 7.15 17.51
N CYS A 27 -3.46 8.30 17.33
CA CYS A 27 -2.89 9.44 16.64
C CYS A 27 -2.06 10.29 17.61
N ALA A 28 -0.77 10.46 17.32
CA ALA A 28 0.12 11.30 18.12
C ALA A 28 -0.19 12.81 18.05
N GLN A 29 -0.92 13.26 17.02
CA GLN A 29 -1.16 14.69 16.75
C GLN A 29 -2.44 15.22 17.43
N CYS A 30 -3.57 14.53 17.25
CA CYS A 30 -4.86 14.96 17.80
C CYS A 30 -5.33 14.12 19.00
N GLY A 31 -4.60 13.05 19.34
CA GLY A 31 -4.96 12.15 20.43
C GLY A 31 -6.10 11.19 20.12
N TRP A 32 -6.60 11.15 18.88
CA TRP A 32 -7.61 10.18 18.43
C TRP A 32 -7.17 8.76 18.75
N GLN A 33 -8.07 7.99 19.33
CA GLN A 33 -7.84 6.63 19.78
C GLN A 33 -8.98 5.74 19.28
N ARG A 34 -8.63 4.51 18.88
CA ARG A 34 -9.60 3.49 18.51
C ARG A 34 -9.14 2.13 19.04
N PRO A 35 -9.95 1.48 19.90
CA PRO A 35 -9.66 0.12 20.31
C PRO A 35 -9.81 -0.82 19.12
N VAL A 36 -8.86 -1.73 18.96
CA VAL A 36 -8.85 -2.78 17.95
C VAL A 36 -9.08 -4.12 18.66
N PRO A 37 -10.32 -4.62 18.66
CA PRO A 37 -10.63 -5.93 19.23
C PRO A 37 -9.87 -7.05 18.52
N LYS A 38 -9.52 -8.09 19.28
CA LYS A 38 -8.84 -9.29 18.76
C LYS A 38 -9.67 -10.03 17.72
N GLU A 39 -11.00 -9.98 17.84
CA GLU A 39 -11.94 -10.68 16.97
C GLU A 39 -11.88 -10.19 15.52
N LEU A 40 -11.34 -8.99 15.28
CA LEU A 40 -11.11 -8.46 13.93
C LEU A 40 -9.87 -9.07 13.26
N ILE A 41 -9.03 -9.76 14.01
CA ILE A 41 -7.78 -10.36 13.56
C ILE A 41 -7.94 -11.88 13.62
N VAL A 42 -8.01 -12.51 12.45
CA VAL A 42 -8.07 -13.96 12.30
C VAL A 42 -6.84 -14.41 11.52
N ASP A 43 -6.14 -15.42 12.04
CA ASP A 43 -4.91 -15.96 11.42
C ASP A 43 -3.84 -14.90 11.10
N ASP A 44 -3.68 -13.89 11.95
CA ASP A 44 -2.74 -12.77 11.76
C ASP A 44 -3.06 -11.90 10.51
N ALA A 45 -4.33 -11.89 10.11
CA ALA A 45 -4.87 -11.01 9.08
C ALA A 45 -6.16 -10.30 9.57
N PRO A 46 -6.35 -9.02 9.24
CA PRO A 46 -7.59 -8.32 9.54
C PRO A 46 -8.73 -8.82 8.65
N VAL A 47 -9.83 -9.27 9.25
CA VAL A 47 -11.07 -9.65 8.56
C VAL A 47 -11.87 -8.42 8.11
N ARG A 48 -11.72 -7.31 8.84
CA ARG A 48 -12.31 -6.00 8.54
C ARG A 48 -11.28 -4.91 8.77
N CYS A 49 -11.51 -3.74 8.19
CA CYS A 49 -10.62 -2.62 8.37
C CYS A 49 -10.54 -2.20 9.84
N LEU A 50 -9.35 -2.21 10.41
CA LEU A 50 -9.10 -1.84 11.81
C LEU A 50 -9.41 -0.36 12.13
N VAL A 51 -9.56 0.48 11.09
CA VAL A 51 -9.82 1.92 11.21
C VAL A 51 -11.30 2.27 11.06
N CYS A 52 -11.99 1.71 10.06
CA CYS A 52 -13.38 2.07 9.74
C CYS A 52 -14.38 0.90 9.81
N ASP A 53 -13.95 -0.29 10.18
CA ASP A 53 -14.75 -1.53 10.31
C ASP A 53 -15.39 -2.05 9.01
N SER A 54 -14.98 -1.50 7.86
CA SER A 54 -15.43 -1.96 6.55
C SER A 54 -14.94 -3.39 6.28
N PRO A 55 -15.81 -4.32 5.85
CA PRO A 55 -15.40 -5.68 5.47
C PRO A 55 -14.64 -5.71 4.14
N ASP A 56 -14.87 -4.72 3.27
CA ASP A 56 -14.27 -4.70 1.95
C ASP A 56 -12.79 -4.29 2.03
N LEU A 57 -11.92 -5.30 1.94
CA LEU A 57 -10.47 -5.23 1.89
C LEU A 57 -10.00 -5.90 0.59
N TRP A 58 -9.02 -5.32 -0.10
CA TRP A 58 -8.38 -5.98 -1.25
C TRP A 58 -6.88 -6.13 -1.03
N ARG A 59 -6.30 -7.12 -1.72
CA ARG A 59 -4.87 -7.33 -1.74
C ARG A 59 -4.19 -6.41 -2.75
N GLN A 60 -3.15 -5.71 -2.31
CA GLN A 60 -2.30 -4.86 -3.15
C GLN A 60 -0.82 -5.10 -2.82
N LYS A 61 0.06 -5.09 -3.82
CA LYS A 61 1.51 -5.11 -3.60
C LYS A 61 1.98 -3.82 -2.94
N ASP A 62 2.79 -3.89 -1.88
CA ASP A 62 3.28 -2.70 -1.17
C ASP A 62 4.44 -2.03 -1.92
N PHE A 63 4.14 -1.47 -3.09
CA PHE A 63 5.14 -0.82 -3.94
C PHE A 63 5.54 0.55 -3.40
N PRO A 64 6.79 0.72 -2.92
CA PRO A 64 7.30 2.02 -2.58
C PRO A 64 7.54 2.78 -3.90
N GLN A 65 6.58 3.64 -4.23
CA GLN A 65 6.60 4.45 -5.44
C GLN A 65 7.93 5.22 -5.61
N SER A 66 8.55 5.64 -4.50
CA SER A 66 9.85 6.32 -4.50
C SER A 66 10.98 5.45 -5.08
N VAL A 67 11.02 4.15 -4.77
CA VAL A 67 12.07 3.25 -5.26
C VAL A 67 11.91 3.03 -6.76
N GLY A 68 10.69 2.77 -7.24
CA GLY A 68 10.46 2.62 -8.68
C GLY A 68 10.81 3.87 -9.47
N VAL A 69 10.44 5.06 -8.98
CA VAL A 69 10.80 6.33 -9.63
C VAL A 69 12.32 6.54 -9.64
N LEU A 70 13.00 6.21 -8.53
CA LEU A 70 14.46 6.32 -8.46
C LEU A 70 15.16 5.36 -9.44
N CYS A 71 14.69 4.11 -9.55
CA CYS A 71 15.20 3.13 -10.50
C CYS A 71 15.06 3.63 -11.95
N VAL A 72 13.87 4.08 -12.34
CA VAL A 72 13.61 4.60 -13.69
C VAL A 72 14.47 5.83 -13.98
N ALA A 73 14.56 6.77 -13.04
CA ALA A 73 15.38 7.98 -13.20
C ALA A 73 16.87 7.64 -13.35
N ALA A 74 17.40 6.73 -12.51
CA ALA A 74 18.78 6.28 -12.59
C ALA A 74 19.07 5.55 -13.91
N GLY A 75 18.19 4.65 -14.34
CA GLY A 75 18.31 3.96 -15.63
C GLY A 75 18.30 4.92 -16.83
N ALA A 76 17.44 5.95 -16.79
CA ALA A 76 17.39 6.97 -17.83
C ALA A 76 18.68 7.81 -17.89
N ILE A 77 19.22 8.23 -16.74
CA ILE A 77 20.46 9.02 -16.68
C ILE A 77 21.65 8.19 -17.16
N LEU A 78 21.81 6.96 -16.64
CA LEU A 78 22.94 6.10 -16.98
C LEU A 78 22.91 5.67 -18.45
N SER A 79 21.74 5.35 -19.00
CA SER A 79 21.61 5.04 -20.43
C SER A 79 21.87 6.24 -21.33
N SER A 80 21.44 7.44 -20.93
CA SER A 80 21.75 8.69 -21.66
C SER A 80 23.25 8.98 -21.69
N ILE A 81 23.97 8.72 -20.59
CA ILE A 81 25.43 8.86 -20.53
C ILE A 81 26.10 7.85 -21.46
N ALA A 82 25.69 6.58 -21.46
CA ALA A 82 26.24 5.57 -22.36
C ALA A 82 25.98 5.90 -23.84
N TRP A 83 24.81 6.46 -24.14
CA TRP A 83 24.47 6.92 -25.49
C TRP A 83 25.35 8.10 -25.95
N TYR A 84 25.67 9.03 -25.04
CA TYR A 84 26.58 10.14 -25.31
C TYR A 84 27.98 9.68 -25.73
N TYR A 85 28.45 8.55 -25.20
CA TYR A 85 29.72 7.94 -25.60
C TYR A 85 29.63 7.06 -26.87
N HIS A 86 28.50 7.09 -27.59
CA HIS A 86 28.25 6.29 -28.80
C HIS A 86 28.33 4.76 -28.58
N GLU A 87 27.99 4.29 -27.37
CA GLU A 87 27.99 2.88 -26.99
C GLU A 87 26.56 2.33 -26.84
N PRO A 88 25.83 2.05 -27.94
CA PRO A 88 24.41 1.70 -27.90
C PRO A 88 24.14 0.36 -27.22
N VAL A 89 25.08 -0.58 -27.30
CA VAL A 89 24.97 -1.90 -26.63
C VAL A 89 24.95 -1.73 -25.11
N TRP A 90 25.81 -0.85 -24.57
CA TRP A 90 25.85 -0.55 -23.14
C TRP A 90 24.59 0.19 -22.68
N ALA A 91 24.12 1.17 -23.46
CA ALA A 91 22.89 1.89 -23.15
C ALA A 91 21.68 0.93 -23.03
N LEU A 92 21.53 0.00 -23.97
CA LEU A 92 20.49 -1.03 -23.94
C LEU A 92 20.70 -2.01 -22.78
N GLY A 93 21.94 -2.42 -22.51
CA GLY A 93 22.28 -3.30 -21.39
C GLY A 93 21.89 -2.71 -20.03
N ILE A 94 22.12 -1.41 -19.83
CA ILE A 94 21.72 -0.69 -18.62
C ILE A 94 20.19 -0.69 -18.48
N LEU A 95 19.46 -0.33 -19.55
CA LEU A 95 18.00 -0.33 -19.51
C LEU A 95 17.43 -1.73 -19.20
N MET A 96 17.98 -2.77 -19.81
CA MET A 96 17.60 -4.16 -19.54
C MET A 96 17.89 -4.57 -18.09
N ALA A 97 19.03 -4.15 -17.54
CA ALA A 97 19.38 -4.43 -16.15
C ALA A 97 18.41 -3.76 -15.17
N PHE A 98 18.03 -2.50 -15.41
CA PHE A 98 17.03 -1.81 -14.59
C PHE A 98 15.63 -2.44 -14.73
N ALA A 99 15.22 -2.82 -15.95
CA ALA A 99 13.96 -3.54 -16.15
C ALA A 99 13.92 -4.89 -15.41
N ALA A 100 15.04 -5.62 -15.40
CA ALA A 100 15.17 -6.86 -14.64
C ALA A 100 15.13 -6.60 -13.13
N ALA A 101 15.79 -5.54 -12.64
CA ALA A 101 15.75 -5.15 -11.24
C ALA A 101 14.33 -4.78 -10.78
N ASP A 102 13.57 -4.07 -11.61
CA ASP A 102 12.16 -3.75 -11.35
C ASP A 102 11.30 -5.01 -11.30
N MET A 103 11.55 -5.99 -12.18
CA MET A 103 10.86 -7.29 -12.15
C MET A 103 11.16 -8.05 -10.84
N VAL A 104 12.44 -8.07 -10.41
CA VAL A 104 12.83 -8.69 -9.13
C VAL A 104 12.15 -7.98 -7.97
N LEU A 105 12.15 -6.65 -7.98
CA LEU A 105 11.49 -5.84 -6.95
C LEU A 105 10.00 -6.17 -6.87
N PHE A 106 9.31 -6.28 -8.01
CA PHE A 106 7.90 -6.64 -8.08
C PHE A 106 7.60 -8.02 -7.47
N VAL A 107 8.45 -9.02 -7.73
CA VAL A 107 8.26 -10.39 -7.21
C VAL A 107 8.52 -10.46 -5.71
N VAL A 108 9.56 -9.79 -5.22
CA VAL A 108 10.02 -9.88 -3.81
C VAL A 108 9.12 -9.11 -2.85
N MET A 109 8.46 -8.07 -3.34
CA MET A 109 7.68 -7.16 -2.51
C MET A 109 6.59 -7.87 -1.70
N PRO A 110 6.35 -7.51 -0.43
CA PRO A 110 5.23 -8.08 0.31
C PRO A 110 3.90 -7.52 -0.19
N ASP A 111 2.86 -8.34 -0.07
CA ASP A 111 1.48 -7.92 -0.28
C ASP A 111 0.91 -7.30 1.00
N VAL A 112 -0.01 -6.35 0.85
CA VAL A 112 -0.72 -5.65 1.92
C VAL A 112 -2.22 -5.65 1.65
N LEU A 113 -3.02 -5.57 2.71
CA LEU A 113 -4.46 -5.38 2.61
C LEU A 113 -4.80 -3.90 2.67
N VAL A 114 -5.69 -3.44 1.78
CA VAL A 114 -6.10 -2.04 1.73
C VAL A 114 -7.63 -1.96 1.81
N CYS A 115 -8.16 -0.99 2.55
CA CYS A 115 -9.60 -0.80 2.74
C CYS A 115 -10.23 0.12 1.68
N TYR A 116 -11.41 -0.25 1.13
CA TYR A 116 -12.04 0.50 0.01
C TYR A 116 -12.54 1.87 0.44
N ARG A 117 -12.98 1.95 1.68
CA ARG A 117 -13.57 3.17 2.25
C ARG A 117 -12.53 4.18 2.70
N CYS A 118 -11.64 3.78 3.62
CA CYS A 118 -10.71 4.71 4.28
C CYS A 118 -9.28 4.65 3.72
N ARG A 119 -8.99 3.74 2.78
CA ARG A 119 -7.65 3.55 2.18
C ARG A 119 -6.55 3.21 3.20
N ALA A 120 -6.91 2.77 4.40
CA ALA A 120 -5.96 2.24 5.37
C ALA A 120 -5.27 1.01 4.80
N ARG A 121 -3.95 0.93 5.00
CA ARG A 121 -3.09 -0.18 4.57
C ARG A 121 -2.70 -1.00 5.80
N HIS A 122 -2.86 -2.31 5.70
CA HIS A 122 -2.53 -3.28 6.73
C HIS A 122 -1.46 -4.21 6.17
N GLY A 123 -0.24 -4.12 6.73
CA GLY A 123 0.91 -4.88 6.26
C GLY A 123 1.54 -5.76 7.33
N GLY A 124 2.40 -6.68 6.89
CA GLY A 124 2.91 -7.74 7.75
C GLY A 124 1.78 -8.62 8.27
N VAL A 125 0.86 -8.98 7.38
CA VAL A 125 -0.30 -9.83 7.63
C VAL A 125 -0.16 -11.13 6.84
N LYS A 126 -0.65 -12.23 7.39
CA LYS A 126 -0.60 -13.52 6.70
C LYS A 126 -1.75 -13.60 5.70
N LEU A 127 -1.45 -13.33 4.44
CA LEU A 127 -2.45 -13.36 3.37
C LEU A 127 -2.84 -14.79 3.03
N THR A 128 -4.07 -15.16 3.35
CA THR A 128 -4.69 -16.39 2.84
C THR A 128 -5.16 -16.18 1.39
N HIS A 129 -5.21 -17.25 0.60
CA HIS A 129 -5.66 -17.25 -0.81
C HIS A 129 -7.08 -16.70 -1.05
N GLU A 130 -7.87 -16.52 0.01
CA GLU A 130 -9.24 -15.99 -0.01
C GLU A 130 -9.33 -14.46 -0.19
N HIS A 131 -8.22 -13.73 -0.03
CA HIS A 131 -8.26 -12.27 -0.20
C HIS A 131 -8.32 -11.90 -1.69
N GLU A 132 -9.44 -11.31 -2.09
CA GLU A 132 -9.68 -10.90 -3.48
C GLU A 132 -8.74 -9.79 -3.94
N THR A 133 -8.50 -9.80 -5.26
CA THR A 133 -7.78 -8.72 -5.94
C THR A 133 -8.69 -7.50 -6.04
N TYR A 134 -8.12 -6.33 -6.38
CA TYR A 134 -8.91 -5.12 -6.57
C TYR A 134 -10.05 -5.32 -7.58
N ASP A 135 -11.27 -5.06 -7.15
CA ASP A 135 -12.49 -5.05 -7.94
C ASP A 135 -12.86 -3.59 -8.28
N HIS A 136 -12.99 -3.33 -9.58
CA HIS A 136 -13.35 -2.02 -10.10
C HIS A 136 -14.77 -1.61 -9.74
N GLU A 137 -15.73 -2.54 -9.69
CA GLU A 137 -17.11 -2.23 -9.36
C GLU A 137 -17.21 -1.73 -7.91
N THR A 138 -16.65 -2.51 -6.97
CA THR A 138 -16.59 -2.13 -5.56
C THR A 138 -15.83 -0.81 -5.36
N GLY A 139 -14.71 -0.64 -6.06
CA GLY A 139 -13.93 0.60 -6.02
C GLY A 139 -14.72 1.84 -6.47
N GLU A 140 -15.44 1.75 -7.59
CA GLU A 140 -16.26 2.84 -8.10
C GLU A 140 -17.49 3.10 -7.21
N ARG A 141 -18.10 2.06 -6.61
CA ARG A 141 -19.20 2.22 -5.64
C ARG A 141 -18.77 3.09 -4.45
N TYR A 142 -17.66 2.75 -3.80
CA TYR A 142 -17.14 3.55 -2.68
C TYR A 142 -16.73 4.97 -3.09
N ARG A 143 -16.22 5.14 -4.30
CA ARG A 143 -15.90 6.47 -4.85
C ARG A 143 -17.16 7.32 -5.01
N GLN A 144 -18.24 6.77 -5.54
CA GLN A 144 -19.51 7.47 -5.68
C GLN A 144 -20.14 7.81 -4.33
N GLU A 145 -20.09 6.90 -3.36
CA GLU A 145 -20.55 7.15 -1.99
C GLU A 145 -19.79 8.32 -1.35
N ALA A 146 -18.47 8.35 -1.48
CA ALA A 146 -17.65 9.45 -0.95
C ALA A 146 -17.99 10.81 -1.61
N ILE A 147 -18.34 10.82 -2.90
CA ILE A 147 -18.79 12.04 -3.61
C ILE A 147 -20.16 12.48 -3.09
N ARG A 148 -21.11 11.54 -2.92
CA ARG A 148 -22.45 11.84 -2.39
C ARG A 148 -22.39 12.40 -0.97
N MET A 149 -21.52 11.88 -0.11
CA MET A 149 -21.34 12.40 1.25
C MET A 149 -20.72 13.81 1.30
N ARG A 150 -20.07 14.26 0.22
CA ARG A 150 -19.46 15.59 0.10
C ARG A 150 -20.36 16.63 -0.56
N GLN A 151 -21.44 16.21 -1.22
CA GLN A 151 -22.42 17.13 -1.81
C GLN A 151 -23.53 17.40 -0.77
N PRO A 152 -23.60 18.63 -0.22
CA PRO A 152 -24.65 19.03 0.72
C PRO A 152 -26.02 19.17 0.05
#